data_AF-A0A3B9FK96-F1
#
_entry.id   AF-A0A3B9FK96-F1
#
_cell.length_a   1.000
_cell.length_b   1.000
_cell.length_c   1.000
_cell.angle_alpha   90.00
_cell.angle_beta   90.00
_cell.angle_gamma   90.00
#
_symmetry.space_group_name_H-M   'P 1'
#
loop_
_entity.id
_entity.type
_entity.pdbx_description
1 polymer ?
#
loop_
_entity_poly.entity_id
_entity_poly.type
_entity_poly.pdbx_seq_one_letter_code
_entity_poly.pdbx_strand_id
1 'polypeptide(L)'
;MPEHPSPNALFPSGIVIRRLFWLTVFSLFGFVPPVTAQNLNGLSHAVYSFEWNATSFEVSGFPGQAFPPLTLYENNYYAFENNSSAGIRLSIGDDNQSAYAKPDVWNNHALGDDEYLVLSPEANSSRFLYYFNPDQNATTGQLSILPYDSHLMHPDLSLDDARFGHAVLVNDWNQTLVGAPGQSSLDGAVYLFDREGNGSLTQVQTLAPTVVDGQFGASMASDGGFLAVGAPDEMSFQGRTYLYKRESNGSYSLWEGHAPPDAQAGDSFGWGIELEGSALVVASIQRASGGSGKVSYYQKNPDDTWSFVSSFSADDNQSGDEFGHDLALSGNLLLVGAPQADALGSNSGAAYLYELNGSTWTQAQKLAPSSLSVDDKFGYSVALSSNLAFVGAVNGDSNTSNTGCVYVFENTLAGWLEVAKISPPQKVADQLFASNLEAYEDLLLVGAPQQGEDGFGYLYRKDGSSSFWKLISSLDCKA
;
A
#
# COMPACT_ATOMS: atom_id res chain seq x y z
N MET A 1 -12.89 -13.46 41.44
CA MET A 1 -13.13 -12.66 40.23
C MET A 1 -11.92 -11.78 40.04
N PRO A 2 -11.00 -12.11 39.11
CA PRO A 2 -9.96 -11.19 38.72
C PRO A 2 -10.26 -10.63 37.32
N GLU A 3 -10.43 -9.31 37.30
CA GLU A 3 -9.92 -8.33 36.33
C GLU A 3 -9.87 -8.73 34.85
N HIS A 4 -10.82 -8.16 34.10
CA HIS A 4 -10.76 -8.00 32.66
C HIS A 4 -9.43 -7.33 32.25
N PRO A 5 -8.67 -7.89 31.30
CA PRO A 5 -7.54 -7.18 30.72
C PRO A 5 -8.06 -6.06 29.80
N SER A 6 -7.53 -4.85 30.03
CA SER A 6 -7.42 -3.65 29.19
C SER A 6 -8.16 -3.59 27.83
N PRO A 7 -8.95 -2.53 27.53
CA PRO A 7 -9.51 -2.27 26.21
C PRO A 7 -8.49 -1.75 25.17
N ASN A 8 -7.19 -1.66 25.50
CA ASN A 8 -6.14 -1.20 24.59
C ASN A 8 -5.45 -2.35 23.84
N ALA A 9 -6.21 -3.20 23.15
CA ALA A 9 -5.61 -4.06 22.14
C ALA A 9 -5.38 -3.21 20.88
N LEU A 10 -4.10 -2.90 20.60
CA LEU A 10 -3.68 -2.32 19.33
C LEU A 10 -4.15 -3.25 18.20
N PHE A 11 -5.20 -2.86 17.48
CA PHE A 11 -5.50 -3.44 16.19
C PHE A 11 -4.43 -2.93 15.20
N PRO A 12 -3.89 -3.77 14.30
CA PRO A 12 -3.12 -3.25 13.19
C PRO A 12 -3.98 -2.24 12.44
N SER A 13 -3.51 -1.00 12.26
CA SER A 13 -4.06 -0.11 11.24
C SER A 13 -3.92 -0.83 9.90
N GLY A 14 -4.97 -0.95 9.09
CA GLY A 14 -5.02 -1.79 7.89
C GLY A 14 -5.20 -0.98 6.61
N ILE A 15 -4.21 -0.25 6.08
CA ILE A 15 -4.38 0.36 4.75
C ILE A 15 -4.33 -0.77 3.69
N VAL A 16 -5.42 -0.99 2.94
CA VAL A 16 -5.57 -2.07 1.93
C VAL A 16 -5.77 -1.46 0.53
N ILE A 17 -4.78 -0.74 -0.02
CA ILE A 17 -4.93 -0.06 -1.31
C ILE A 17 -4.78 -1.07 -2.46
N ARG A 18 -5.80 -1.89 -2.70
CA ARG A 18 -5.72 -2.93 -3.74
C ARG A 18 -6.30 -2.46 -5.08
N ARG A 19 -5.39 -2.33 -6.06
CA ARG A 19 -5.59 -2.35 -7.52
C ARG A 19 -6.43 -1.21 -8.17
N LEU A 20 -5.73 -0.29 -8.87
CA LEU A 20 -6.22 0.28 -10.12
C LEU A 20 -5.79 -0.64 -11.28
N PHE A 21 -6.72 -1.16 -12.10
CA PHE A 21 -6.37 -1.97 -13.28
C PHE A 21 -6.83 -1.36 -14.60
N TRP A 22 -6.05 -1.70 -15.64
CA TRP A 22 -6.11 -1.45 -17.08
C TRP A 22 -5.41 -0.19 -17.62
N LEU A 23 -4.17 -0.36 -18.07
CA LEU A 23 -3.67 0.32 -19.27
C LEU A 23 -3.03 -0.70 -20.23
N THR A 24 -3.85 -1.36 -21.05
CA THR A 24 -3.35 -2.10 -22.20
C THR A 24 -2.88 -1.11 -23.28
N VAL A 25 -1.61 -1.20 -23.66
CA VAL A 25 -1.02 -0.52 -24.82
C VAL A 25 -1.19 -1.39 -26.06
N PHE A 26 -1.83 -0.89 -27.12
CA PHE A 26 -1.52 -1.26 -28.51
C PHE A 26 -1.83 -0.12 -29.49
N SER A 27 -0.89 0.10 -30.41
CA SER A 27 -0.95 0.99 -31.57
C SER A 27 -1.64 0.34 -32.78
N LEU A 28 -2.27 1.12 -33.67
CA LEU A 28 -2.14 0.91 -35.13
C LEU A 28 -2.38 2.19 -35.95
N PHE A 29 -1.74 2.22 -37.12
CA PHE A 29 -1.16 3.39 -37.79
C PHE A 29 -2.02 4.08 -38.87
N GLY A 30 -1.78 5.38 -39.04
CA GLY A 30 -1.80 6.07 -40.34
C GLY A 30 -0.49 6.87 -40.49
N PHE A 31 0.32 6.53 -41.50
CA PHE A 31 1.71 6.99 -41.70
C PHE A 31 1.88 8.50 -41.93
N VAL A 32 2.73 9.17 -41.11
CA VAL A 32 3.88 10.07 -41.45
C VAL A 32 4.81 10.15 -40.18
N PRO A 33 6.17 10.16 -40.22
CA PRO A 33 7.04 9.88 -39.05
C PRO A 33 7.61 11.15 -38.35
N PRO A 34 8.25 11.07 -37.15
CA PRO A 34 8.19 10.04 -36.10
C PRO A 34 7.56 10.55 -34.78
N VAL A 35 6.92 9.61 -34.07
CA VAL A 35 6.48 9.56 -32.66
C VAL A 35 5.35 10.51 -32.18
N THR A 36 4.12 10.03 -32.35
CA THR A 36 2.95 10.39 -31.52
C THR A 36 2.52 9.17 -30.70
N ALA A 37 2.22 9.37 -29.42
CA ALA A 37 1.47 8.42 -28.58
C ALA A 37 0.27 9.13 -27.94
N GLN A 38 -0.87 8.44 -27.85
CA GLN A 38 -2.08 8.85 -27.13
C GLN A 38 -2.63 7.69 -26.28
N ASN A 39 -3.04 7.99 -25.03
CA ASN A 39 -4.28 7.55 -24.32
C ASN A 39 -4.28 8.15 -22.89
N LEU A 40 -5.33 8.24 -22.04
CA LEU A 40 -6.80 8.06 -22.13
C LEU A 40 -7.41 8.99 -21.03
N ASN A 41 -7.47 10.31 -21.32
CA ASN A 41 -8.30 11.38 -20.71
C ASN A 41 -7.72 12.81 -20.88
N GLY A 42 -6.62 13.00 -21.62
CA GLY A 42 -6.20 14.33 -22.08
C GLY A 42 -5.39 15.14 -21.07
N LEU A 43 -4.80 14.53 -20.04
CA LEU A 43 -3.73 15.14 -19.26
C LEU A 43 -2.36 14.64 -19.76
N SER A 44 -1.55 15.58 -20.22
CA SER A 44 -0.23 15.36 -20.80
C SER A 44 0.80 15.11 -19.69
N HIS A 45 1.40 13.92 -19.65
CA HIS A 45 2.66 13.73 -18.93
C HIS A 45 3.80 14.01 -19.90
N ALA A 46 4.46 15.15 -19.70
CA ALA A 46 5.63 15.51 -20.47
C ALA A 46 6.88 15.05 -19.73
N VAL A 47 7.64 14.18 -20.38
CA VAL A 47 9.03 13.90 -19.99
C VAL A 47 9.85 15.03 -20.58
N TYR A 48 10.52 15.79 -19.73
CA TYR A 48 11.46 16.82 -20.14
C TYR A 48 12.86 16.33 -19.81
N SER A 49 13.78 16.41 -20.77
CA SER A 49 15.20 16.30 -20.46
C SER A 49 15.84 17.68 -20.50
N PHE A 50 16.73 17.93 -19.55
CA PHE A 50 17.54 19.15 -19.51
C PHE A 50 18.93 18.77 -20.01
N GLU A 51 19.28 19.19 -21.22
CA GLU A 51 20.62 19.00 -21.77
C GLU A 51 21.36 20.32 -21.81
N TRP A 52 22.49 20.44 -21.10
CA TRP A 52 23.30 21.65 -21.16
C TRP A 52 24.11 21.69 -22.46
N ASN A 53 23.88 22.70 -23.32
CA ASN A 53 24.55 22.84 -24.62
C ASN A 53 25.83 23.71 -24.58
N ALA A 54 26.44 23.86 -23.40
CA ALA A 54 27.56 24.76 -23.09
C ALA A 54 27.20 26.24 -22.82
N THR A 55 26.06 26.74 -23.28
CA THR A 55 25.65 28.16 -23.07
C THR A 55 24.27 28.34 -22.42
N SER A 56 23.40 27.35 -22.54
CA SER A 56 22.08 27.28 -21.91
C SER A 56 21.66 25.81 -21.76
N PHE A 57 20.66 25.52 -20.92
CA PHE A 57 19.96 24.23 -21.00
C PHE A 57 19.04 24.25 -22.22
N GLU A 58 19.19 23.27 -23.11
CA GLU A 58 18.16 22.88 -24.06
C GLU A 58 17.21 21.90 -23.36
N VAL A 59 15.94 22.28 -23.32
CA VAL A 59 14.88 21.40 -22.82
C VAL A 59 14.33 20.62 -24.00
N SER A 60 14.57 19.32 -24.03
CA SER A 60 13.97 18.47 -25.07
C SER A 60 12.55 18.06 -24.64
N GLY A 61 11.60 18.13 -25.59
CA GLY A 61 10.17 17.89 -25.34
C GLY A 61 9.22 18.84 -26.06
N PHE A 62 9.68 20.05 -26.46
CA PHE A 62 8.95 20.98 -27.33
C PHE A 62 9.92 21.83 -28.18
N PRO A 63 10.21 21.45 -29.44
CA PRO A 63 11.15 22.20 -30.27
C PRO A 63 10.59 23.57 -30.65
N GLY A 64 11.29 24.64 -30.25
CA GLY A 64 11.08 26.00 -30.80
C GLY A 64 9.99 26.86 -30.14
N GLN A 65 9.49 26.52 -28.96
CA GLN A 65 8.60 27.39 -28.17
C GLN A 65 9.21 27.73 -26.80
N ALA A 66 8.82 28.88 -26.25
CA ALA A 66 9.16 29.23 -24.88
C ALA A 66 8.51 28.24 -23.91
N PHE A 67 9.29 27.77 -22.94
CA PHE A 67 8.86 26.80 -21.95
C PHE A 67 7.68 27.34 -21.12
N PRO A 68 6.59 26.56 -20.91
CA PRO A 68 5.58 26.95 -19.93
C PRO A 68 6.17 26.86 -18.52
N PRO A 69 5.78 27.71 -17.56
CA PRO A 69 6.25 27.60 -16.19
C PRO A 69 5.96 26.19 -15.64
N LEU A 70 7.00 25.51 -15.15
CA LEU A 70 6.85 24.23 -14.45
C LEU A 70 6.35 24.51 -13.03
N THR A 71 5.17 23.97 -12.73
CA THR A 71 4.56 24.02 -11.40
C THR A 71 4.83 22.71 -10.70
N LEU A 72 5.49 22.79 -9.55
CA LEU A 72 5.74 21.69 -8.63
C LEU A 72 4.92 21.92 -7.36
N TYR A 73 4.56 20.87 -6.65
CA TYR A 73 3.81 20.89 -5.39
C TYR A 73 4.69 20.55 -4.19
N GLU A 74 4.45 21.14 -3.03
CA GLU A 74 5.18 20.79 -1.80
C GLU A 74 4.97 19.33 -1.37
N ASN A 75 5.81 18.83 -0.45
CA ASN A 75 5.77 17.47 0.11
C ASN A 75 5.95 16.32 -0.90
N ASN A 76 6.34 16.63 -2.14
CA ASN A 76 6.70 15.64 -3.15
C ASN A 76 8.22 15.54 -3.27
N TYR A 77 8.72 14.32 -3.49
CA TYR A 77 10.11 14.09 -3.84
C TYR A 77 10.30 14.33 -5.34
N TYR A 78 11.22 15.23 -5.66
CA TYR A 78 11.61 15.49 -7.05
C TYR A 78 13.00 14.93 -7.30
N ALA A 79 13.12 14.02 -8.26
CA ALA A 79 14.39 13.50 -8.72
C ALA A 79 14.74 14.15 -10.07
N PHE A 80 15.91 14.76 -10.13
CA PHE A 80 16.48 15.32 -11.37
C PHE A 80 17.71 14.52 -11.76
N GLU A 81 17.71 13.99 -12.98
CA GLU A 81 18.83 13.21 -13.54
C GLU A 81 19.79 14.14 -14.28
N ASN A 82 21.10 13.93 -14.05
CA ASN A 82 22.13 14.55 -14.87
C ASN A 82 22.61 13.59 -15.96
N ASN A 83 22.03 13.70 -17.16
CA ASN A 83 22.39 12.86 -18.33
C ASN A 83 23.33 13.61 -19.30
N SER A 84 24.13 14.54 -18.79
CA SER A 84 24.99 15.38 -19.61
C SER A 84 26.25 14.64 -20.06
N SER A 85 26.33 14.27 -21.35
CA SER A 85 27.51 13.62 -21.93
C SER A 85 28.84 14.39 -21.90
N ALA A 86 28.86 15.62 -21.36
CA ALA A 86 30.07 16.45 -21.26
C ALA A 86 30.55 16.71 -19.82
N GLY A 87 30.05 15.95 -18.83
CA GLY A 87 30.50 16.03 -17.44
C GLY A 87 30.14 17.36 -16.74
N ILE A 88 29.05 17.99 -17.19
CA ILE A 88 28.56 19.25 -16.62
C ILE A 88 27.80 18.96 -15.33
N ARG A 89 27.96 19.85 -14.34
CA ARG A 89 27.30 19.75 -13.04
C ARG A 89 25.93 20.42 -13.05
N LEU A 90 24.97 19.80 -12.38
CA LEU A 90 23.64 20.36 -12.15
C LEU A 90 23.47 20.71 -10.67
N SER A 91 22.99 21.92 -10.39
CA SER A 91 22.60 22.37 -9.05
C SER A 91 21.24 23.07 -9.09
N ILE A 92 20.44 22.80 -8.07
CA ILE A 92 19.14 23.42 -7.84
C ILE A 92 19.13 23.99 -6.43
N GLY A 93 18.77 25.27 -6.27
CA GLY A 93 18.72 25.96 -4.99
C GLY A 93 17.68 27.07 -4.93
N ASP A 94 17.52 27.72 -3.78
CA ASP A 94 16.58 28.84 -3.57
C ASP A 94 17.30 30.20 -3.78
N ASP A 95 16.56 31.31 -3.97
CA ASP A 95 17.20 32.63 -3.96
C ASP A 95 17.77 32.97 -2.58
N ASN A 96 18.90 33.67 -2.61
CA ASN A 96 19.75 33.97 -1.47
C ASN A 96 19.12 35.01 -0.50
N GLN A 97 17.81 35.26 -0.54
CA GLN A 97 17.09 36.22 0.31
C GLN A 97 15.94 35.62 1.14
N SER A 98 15.69 34.31 1.08
CA SER A 98 14.73 33.67 1.99
C SER A 98 15.34 33.43 3.39
N ALA A 99 14.51 33.30 4.43
CA ALA A 99 14.94 33.08 5.82
C ALA A 99 15.64 31.72 6.07
N TYR A 100 15.93 30.97 5.00
CA TYR A 100 16.43 29.60 4.98
C TYR A 100 17.80 29.49 4.29
N ALA A 101 18.70 30.42 4.56
CA ALA A 101 20.12 30.30 4.25
C ALA A 101 20.80 29.17 5.07
N LYS A 102 20.32 27.93 4.92
CA LYS A 102 20.97 26.73 5.44
C LYS A 102 21.95 26.17 4.38
N PRO A 103 23.09 25.63 4.79
CA PRO A 103 24.12 25.06 3.90
C PRO A 103 23.64 23.90 3.01
N ASP A 104 22.50 23.29 3.32
CA ASP A 104 22.04 22.03 2.71
C ASP A 104 21.49 22.20 1.28
N VAL A 105 20.99 23.39 0.93
CA VAL A 105 20.44 23.69 -0.41
C VAL A 105 21.55 24.08 -1.40
N TRP A 106 22.64 24.66 -0.93
CA TRP A 106 23.70 25.21 -1.79
C TRP A 106 24.85 24.24 -2.11
N ASN A 107 24.82 23.01 -1.58
CA ASN A 107 25.86 21.99 -1.80
C ASN A 107 25.35 20.69 -2.45
N ASN A 108 24.13 20.71 -2.96
CA ASN A 108 23.49 19.55 -3.56
C ASN A 108 23.83 19.50 -5.05
N HIS A 109 24.92 18.81 -5.38
CA HIS A 109 25.48 18.71 -6.73
C HIS A 109 25.28 17.31 -7.28
N ALA A 110 24.73 17.20 -8.48
CA ALA A 110 24.95 16.05 -9.33
C ALA A 110 26.22 16.33 -10.16
N LEU A 111 27.29 15.58 -9.88
CA LEU A 111 28.65 15.76 -10.37
C LEU A 111 29.01 14.88 -11.56
N GLY A 112 28.26 13.81 -11.81
CA GLY A 112 28.50 12.85 -12.89
C GLY A 112 27.25 12.49 -13.70
N ASP A 113 27.50 11.86 -14.84
CA ASP A 113 26.50 11.22 -15.68
C ASP A 113 25.82 10.13 -14.83
N ASP A 114 24.50 10.15 -14.74
CA ASP A 114 23.68 9.25 -13.91
C ASP A 114 23.64 9.55 -12.39
N GLU A 115 24.07 10.74 -11.96
CA GLU A 115 23.82 11.22 -10.59
C GLU A 115 22.47 11.94 -10.47
N TYR A 116 21.80 11.70 -9.33
CA TYR A 116 20.45 12.16 -9.06
C TYR A 116 20.46 13.22 -7.96
N LEU A 117 19.81 14.35 -8.22
CA LEU A 117 19.50 15.31 -7.18
C LEU A 117 18.06 15.10 -6.70
N VAL A 118 17.90 14.77 -5.42
CA VAL A 118 16.59 14.59 -4.79
C VAL A 118 16.29 15.77 -3.88
N LEU A 119 15.18 16.45 -4.12
CA LEU A 119 14.72 17.59 -3.32
C LEU A 119 13.39 17.26 -2.63
N SER A 120 13.34 17.55 -1.33
CA SER A 120 12.10 17.56 -0.54
C SER A 120 11.86 18.99 -0.06
N PRO A 121 11.01 19.77 -0.74
CA PRO A 121 10.71 21.12 -0.34
C PRO A 121 9.79 21.15 0.90
N GLU A 122 10.32 21.50 2.08
CA GLU A 122 9.52 21.75 3.29
C GLU A 122 9.00 23.21 3.35
N ALA A 123 7.82 23.41 3.96
CA ALA A 123 7.11 24.66 4.32
C ALA A 123 6.02 25.20 3.37
N ASN A 124 4.85 25.53 3.95
CA ASN A 124 3.55 25.91 3.35
C ASN A 124 3.49 27.28 2.63
N SER A 125 4.48 27.63 1.80
CA SER A 125 4.45 28.91 1.08
C SER A 125 5.05 28.77 -0.31
N SER A 126 4.34 29.31 -1.32
CA SER A 126 4.81 29.31 -2.70
C SER A 126 6.22 29.89 -2.79
N ARG A 127 7.13 29.16 -3.42
CA ARG A 127 8.53 29.58 -3.57
C ARG A 127 9.08 29.25 -4.94
N PHE A 128 10.24 29.80 -5.23
CA PHE A 128 10.89 29.60 -6.50
C PHE A 128 12.22 28.90 -6.31
N LEU A 129 12.38 27.74 -6.92
CA LEU A 129 13.71 27.13 -7.04
C LEU A 129 14.38 27.64 -8.30
N TYR A 130 15.69 27.74 -8.25
CA TYR A 130 16.54 28.16 -9.34
C TYR A 130 17.49 27.03 -9.66
N TYR A 131 17.65 26.75 -10.94
CA TYR A 131 18.67 25.82 -11.41
C TYR A 131 19.77 26.60 -12.13
N PHE A 132 21.01 26.13 -11.95
CA PHE A 132 22.18 26.77 -12.52
C PHE A 132 23.33 25.78 -12.75
N ASN A 133 24.25 26.17 -13.63
CA ASN A 133 25.56 25.53 -13.74
C ASN A 133 26.51 26.15 -12.69
N PRO A 134 26.97 25.38 -11.68
CA PRO A 134 27.81 25.91 -10.61
C PRO A 134 29.17 26.42 -11.11
N ASP A 135 29.65 25.93 -12.25
CA ASP A 135 30.92 26.37 -12.83
C ASP A 135 30.83 27.75 -13.51
N GLN A 136 29.60 28.22 -13.81
CA GLN A 136 29.32 29.52 -14.44
C GLN A 136 28.79 30.56 -13.45
N ASN A 137 28.40 30.13 -12.24
CA ASN A 137 27.93 30.99 -11.14
C ASN A 137 26.82 31.99 -11.53
N ALA A 138 25.93 31.58 -12.44
CA ALA A 138 24.84 32.39 -12.97
C ALA A 138 23.54 31.57 -13.07
N THR A 139 22.44 32.11 -12.55
CA THR A 139 21.11 31.50 -12.59
C THR A 139 20.66 31.26 -14.03
N THR A 140 20.25 30.02 -14.34
CA THR A 140 19.83 29.63 -15.71
C THR A 140 18.31 29.66 -15.87
N GLY A 141 17.55 29.32 -14.84
CA GLY A 141 16.09 29.39 -14.86
C GLY A 141 15.45 29.14 -13.51
N GLN A 142 14.12 29.13 -13.48
CA GLN A 142 13.30 29.11 -12.27
C GLN A 142 12.18 28.07 -12.36
N LEU A 143 11.87 27.43 -11.23
CA LEU A 143 10.79 26.47 -11.02
C LEU A 143 9.85 27.04 -9.96
N SER A 144 8.56 27.04 -10.23
CA SER A 144 7.56 27.48 -9.26
C SER A 144 7.13 26.30 -8.41
N ILE A 145 7.33 26.39 -7.11
CA ILE A 145 6.72 25.48 -6.15
C ILE A 145 5.49 26.19 -5.59
N LEU A 146 4.32 25.63 -5.83
CA LEU A 146 3.11 26.06 -5.17
C LEU A 146 2.96 25.31 -3.85
N PRO A 147 2.38 25.96 -2.82
CA PRO A 147 2.04 25.26 -1.61
C PRO A 147 1.19 24.07 -1.98
N TYR A 148 1.52 22.92 -1.39
CA TYR A 148 0.57 21.83 -1.37
C TYR A 148 -0.61 22.37 -0.56
N ASP A 149 -1.70 22.68 -1.25
CA ASP A 149 -2.95 22.95 -0.57
C ASP A 149 -3.30 21.60 0.05
N SER A 150 -2.93 21.40 1.31
CA SER A 150 -3.14 20.18 2.10
C SER A 150 -4.63 19.96 2.41
N HIS A 151 -5.49 20.33 1.46
CA HIS A 151 -6.76 19.71 1.24
C HIS A 151 -6.56 18.36 0.52
N LEU A 152 -5.71 17.48 1.08
CA LEU A 152 -6.29 16.18 1.40
C LEU A 152 -7.45 16.54 2.32
N MET A 153 -8.63 16.71 1.72
CA MET A 153 -9.85 16.85 2.48
C MET A 153 -9.85 15.63 3.39
N HIS A 154 -9.48 15.81 4.66
CA HIS A 154 -10.21 15.14 5.71
C HIS A 154 -11.64 15.57 5.41
N PRO A 155 -12.51 14.69 4.88
CA PRO A 155 -13.91 14.99 5.03
C PRO A 155 -14.05 15.30 6.53
N ASP A 156 -14.59 16.48 6.86
CA ASP A 156 -14.78 16.96 8.23
C ASP A 156 -15.85 16.06 8.86
N LEU A 157 -15.41 14.84 9.11
CA LEU A 157 -16.14 13.73 9.64
C LEU A 157 -15.86 13.82 11.11
N SER A 158 -16.86 14.24 11.87
CA SER A 158 -16.87 14.15 13.34
C SER A 158 -16.88 12.67 13.76
N LEU A 159 -15.81 11.93 13.45
CA LEU A 159 -15.68 10.48 13.54
C LEU A 159 -14.41 10.07 14.32
N ASP A 160 -13.87 10.97 15.15
CA ASP A 160 -12.63 10.72 15.91
C ASP A 160 -12.64 9.41 16.72
N ASP A 161 -13.83 8.89 17.08
CA ASP A 161 -14.01 7.63 17.82
C ASP A 161 -14.43 6.42 16.94
N ALA A 162 -14.39 6.55 15.61
CA ALA A 162 -14.88 5.53 14.67
C ALA A 162 -13.78 4.64 14.07
N ARG A 163 -12.50 4.92 14.35
CA ARG A 163 -11.36 4.30 13.64
C ARG A 163 -11.49 4.43 12.12
N PHE A 164 -11.94 5.59 11.62
CA PHE A 164 -12.03 5.85 10.19
C PHE A 164 -10.66 5.74 9.53
N GLY A 165 -10.58 5.08 8.37
CA GLY A 165 -9.30 4.79 7.71
C GLY A 165 -8.66 3.47 8.14
N HIS A 166 -9.35 2.68 8.98
CA HIS A 166 -8.83 1.39 9.43
C HIS A 166 -8.66 0.41 8.28
N ALA A 167 -9.58 0.43 7.30
CA ALA A 167 -9.47 -0.27 6.03
C ALA A 167 -9.71 0.74 4.91
N VAL A 168 -8.89 0.75 3.86
CA VAL A 168 -9.04 1.70 2.73
C VAL A 168 -8.73 0.99 1.44
N LEU A 169 -9.60 1.01 0.44
CA LEU A 169 -9.34 0.49 -0.91
C LEU A 169 -9.86 1.44 -2.00
N VAL A 170 -9.37 1.26 -3.22
CA VAL A 170 -9.88 1.95 -4.42
C VAL A 170 -10.41 0.90 -5.38
N ASN A 171 -11.67 1.01 -5.79
CA ASN A 171 -12.27 0.02 -6.69
C ASN A 171 -12.00 0.35 -8.18
N ASP A 172 -12.46 -0.53 -9.07
CA ASP A 172 -12.36 -0.40 -10.54
C ASP A 172 -13.16 0.77 -11.14
N TRP A 173 -13.95 1.49 -10.33
CA TRP A 173 -14.62 2.74 -10.70
C TRP A 173 -13.90 3.99 -10.17
N ASN A 174 -12.69 3.83 -9.62
CA ASN A 174 -11.93 4.90 -8.99
C ASN A 174 -12.67 5.55 -7.79
N GLN A 175 -13.51 4.77 -7.12
CA GLN A 175 -14.13 5.16 -5.86
C GLN A 175 -13.25 4.73 -4.70
N THR A 176 -13.11 5.60 -3.70
CA THR A 176 -12.40 5.29 -2.46
C THR A 176 -13.39 4.75 -1.44
N LEU A 177 -13.10 3.59 -0.87
CA LEU A 177 -13.87 2.96 0.18
C LEU A 177 -13.07 2.99 1.47
N VAL A 178 -13.70 3.45 2.55
CA VAL A 178 -13.06 3.60 3.85
C VAL A 178 -13.88 2.91 4.94
N GLY A 179 -13.30 1.90 5.55
CA GLY A 179 -13.82 1.22 6.72
C GLY A 179 -13.54 2.02 8.00
N ALA A 180 -14.53 2.02 8.87
CA ALA A 180 -14.51 2.66 10.17
C ALA A 180 -15.18 1.74 11.19
N PRO A 181 -14.48 0.71 11.70
CA PRO A 181 -15.07 -0.35 12.51
C PRO A 181 -15.57 0.08 13.90
N GLY A 182 -15.45 1.36 14.27
CA GLY A 182 -15.93 1.89 15.55
C GLY A 182 -15.01 1.55 16.72
N GLN A 183 -14.98 2.37 17.77
CA GLN A 183 -14.19 2.10 18.99
C GLN A 183 -15.06 1.77 20.21
N SER A 184 -16.28 2.32 20.30
CA SER A 184 -17.19 2.15 21.44
C SER A 184 -18.32 1.14 21.20
N SER A 185 -19.32 1.48 20.38
CA SER A 185 -20.41 0.54 20.07
C SER A 185 -19.97 -0.60 19.16
N LEU A 186 -18.77 -0.47 18.54
CA LEU A 186 -18.21 -1.38 17.55
C LEU A 186 -19.18 -1.71 16.40
N ASP A 187 -20.20 -0.89 16.16
CA ASP A 187 -21.13 -1.14 15.05
C ASP A 187 -20.36 -1.14 13.74
N GLY A 188 -19.57 -0.08 13.54
CA GLY A 188 -18.75 0.10 12.37
C GLY A 188 -19.53 0.57 11.15
N ALA A 189 -18.81 1.08 10.16
CA ALA A 189 -19.36 1.58 8.91
C ALA A 189 -18.33 1.48 7.77
N VAL A 190 -18.82 1.53 6.53
CA VAL A 190 -17.99 1.77 5.34
C VAL A 190 -18.49 3.01 4.64
N TYR A 191 -17.58 3.92 4.32
CA TYR A 191 -17.85 5.16 3.62
C TYR A 191 -17.32 5.07 2.20
N LEU A 192 -18.15 5.45 1.24
CA LEU A 192 -17.84 5.42 -0.18
C LEU A 192 -17.71 6.85 -0.70
N PHE A 193 -16.61 7.12 -1.41
CA PHE A 193 -16.32 8.42 -1.98
C PHE A 193 -16.04 8.30 -3.47
N ASP A 194 -16.67 9.16 -4.27
CA ASP A 194 -16.26 9.39 -5.64
C ASP A 194 -15.08 10.37 -5.65
N ARG A 195 -14.11 10.11 -6.54
CA ARG A 195 -12.97 11.00 -6.75
C ARG A 195 -13.22 11.91 -7.93
N GLU A 196 -13.30 13.21 -7.65
CA GLU A 196 -13.52 14.25 -8.64
C GLU A 196 -12.24 14.50 -9.47
N GLY A 197 -12.39 15.10 -10.66
CA GLY A 197 -11.27 15.37 -11.56
C GLY A 197 -10.21 16.34 -11.00
N ASN A 198 -10.54 17.10 -9.95
CA ASN A 198 -9.61 17.96 -9.22
C ASN A 198 -8.93 17.25 -8.03
N GLY A 199 -9.17 15.95 -7.85
CA GLY A 199 -8.62 15.14 -6.76
C GLY A 199 -9.43 15.16 -5.47
N SER A 200 -10.47 16.01 -5.36
CA SER A 200 -11.35 16.03 -4.18
C SER A 200 -12.22 14.77 -4.09
N LEU A 201 -12.67 14.46 -2.88
CA LEU A 201 -13.52 13.31 -2.58
C LEU A 201 -14.94 13.77 -2.22
N THR A 202 -15.94 13.21 -2.91
CA THR A 202 -17.36 13.42 -2.60
C THR A 202 -17.92 12.16 -1.98
N GLN A 203 -18.41 12.22 -0.72
CA GLN A 203 -19.05 11.06 -0.12
C GLN A 203 -20.39 10.77 -0.81
N VAL A 204 -20.54 9.55 -1.34
CA VAL A 204 -21.75 9.12 -2.07
C VAL A 204 -22.60 8.15 -1.29
N GLN A 205 -22.02 7.39 -0.36
CA GLN A 205 -22.77 6.41 0.44
C GLN A 205 -22.09 6.13 1.78
N THR A 206 -22.91 5.73 2.75
CA THR A 206 -22.47 5.03 3.96
C THR A 206 -23.18 3.68 4.02
N LEU A 207 -22.40 2.61 4.17
CA LEU A 207 -22.87 1.27 4.45
C LEU A 207 -22.78 1.04 5.96
N ALA A 208 -23.88 0.60 6.55
CA ALA A 208 -23.96 0.21 7.95
C ALA A 208 -24.31 -1.29 8.03
N PRO A 209 -23.84 -2.01 9.06
CA PRO A 209 -24.17 -3.41 9.23
C PRO A 209 -25.64 -3.60 9.60
N THR A 210 -26.15 -4.82 9.37
CA THR A 210 -27.47 -5.21 9.86
C THR A 210 -27.47 -5.59 11.34
N VAL A 211 -26.30 -5.94 11.88
CA VAL A 211 -26.08 -6.30 13.28
C VAL A 211 -25.08 -5.33 13.88
N VAL A 212 -25.44 -4.76 15.03
CA VAL A 212 -24.59 -3.86 15.83
C VAL A 212 -23.47 -4.64 16.54
N ASP A 213 -22.39 -3.97 16.96
CA ASP A 213 -21.27 -4.57 17.72
C ASP A 213 -20.48 -5.66 16.96
N GLY A 214 -20.15 -5.40 15.69
CA GLY A 214 -19.49 -6.38 14.81
C GLY A 214 -18.10 -5.97 14.29
N GLN A 215 -17.67 -4.74 14.52
CA GLN A 215 -16.55 -4.10 13.85
C GLN A 215 -16.69 -4.08 12.32
N PHE A 216 -17.88 -3.74 11.83
CA PHE A 216 -18.13 -3.71 10.39
C PHE A 216 -17.21 -2.70 9.68
N GLY A 217 -16.52 -3.16 8.64
CA GLY A 217 -15.50 -2.35 7.94
C GLY A 217 -14.09 -2.55 8.51
N ALA A 218 -13.85 -3.56 9.34
CA ALA A 218 -12.51 -3.92 9.81
C ALA A 218 -11.62 -4.46 8.68
N SER A 219 -12.21 -5.18 7.72
CA SER A 219 -11.53 -5.67 6.52
C SER A 219 -12.42 -5.49 5.31
N MET A 220 -11.83 -5.28 4.14
CA MET A 220 -12.55 -5.06 2.90
C MET A 220 -11.78 -5.59 1.69
N ALA A 221 -12.50 -6.11 0.70
CA ALA A 221 -11.95 -6.40 -0.62
C ALA A 221 -13.01 -6.15 -1.71
N SER A 222 -12.61 -5.67 -2.88
CA SER A 222 -13.53 -5.41 -3.99
C SER A 222 -12.98 -5.92 -5.31
N ASP A 223 -13.80 -6.58 -6.10
CA ASP A 223 -13.51 -6.88 -7.50
C ASP A 223 -14.78 -7.18 -8.29
N GLY A 224 -14.77 -6.93 -9.60
CA GLY A 224 -15.83 -7.36 -10.52
C GLY A 224 -17.22 -6.82 -10.16
N GLY A 225 -17.31 -5.63 -9.58
CA GLY A 225 -18.55 -5.02 -9.11
C GLY A 225 -19.04 -5.54 -7.76
N PHE A 226 -18.25 -6.32 -7.04
CA PHE A 226 -18.55 -6.78 -5.68
C PHE A 226 -17.66 -6.09 -4.65
N LEU A 227 -18.17 -5.97 -3.43
CA LEU A 227 -17.44 -5.51 -2.25
C LEU A 227 -17.74 -6.47 -1.10
N ALA A 228 -16.72 -7.13 -0.58
CA ALA A 228 -16.79 -7.89 0.65
C ALA A 228 -16.33 -7.03 1.82
N VAL A 229 -17.04 -7.08 2.95
CA VAL A 229 -16.78 -6.31 4.16
C VAL A 229 -16.84 -7.22 5.38
N GLY A 230 -15.78 -7.23 6.18
CA GLY A 230 -15.68 -8.01 7.40
C GLY A 230 -16.29 -7.32 8.61
N ALA A 231 -16.86 -8.12 9.49
CA ALA A 231 -17.33 -7.77 10.82
C ALA A 231 -16.90 -8.91 11.79
N PRO A 232 -15.60 -8.99 12.13
CA PRO A 232 -15.03 -10.15 12.84
C PRO A 232 -15.55 -10.35 14.26
N ASP A 233 -16.10 -9.32 14.90
CA ASP A 233 -16.54 -9.41 16.30
C ASP A 233 -18.03 -9.76 16.43
N GLU A 234 -18.75 -9.80 15.31
CA GLU A 234 -20.19 -10.01 15.31
C GLU A 234 -20.57 -11.32 16.03
N MET A 235 -21.62 -11.27 16.86
CA MET A 235 -22.16 -12.41 17.61
C MET A 235 -21.12 -13.13 18.48
N SER A 236 -20.51 -12.43 19.45
CA SER A 236 -19.49 -12.98 20.34
C SER A 236 -18.26 -13.51 19.59
N PHE A 237 -17.72 -12.70 18.69
CA PHE A 237 -16.57 -13.05 17.86
C PHE A 237 -16.82 -14.26 16.96
N GLN A 238 -18.07 -14.59 16.62
CA GLN A 238 -18.32 -15.55 15.54
C GLN A 238 -17.82 -14.97 14.21
N GLY A 239 -18.10 -13.69 14.01
CA GLY A 239 -17.70 -12.92 12.86
C GLY A 239 -18.58 -13.17 11.63
N ARG A 240 -18.60 -12.19 10.73
CA ARG A 240 -19.36 -12.24 9.47
C ARG A 240 -18.59 -11.55 8.35
N THR A 241 -18.84 -11.98 7.11
CA THR A 241 -18.51 -11.21 5.91
C THR A 241 -19.79 -10.84 5.16
N TYR A 242 -19.97 -9.57 4.89
CA TYR A 242 -21.05 -9.04 4.08
C TYR A 242 -20.58 -8.84 2.66
N LEU A 243 -21.35 -9.31 1.69
CA LEU A 243 -21.07 -9.11 0.28
C LEU A 243 -22.09 -8.15 -0.30
N TYR A 244 -21.60 -7.10 -0.94
CA TYR A 244 -22.39 -6.08 -1.60
C TYR A 244 -22.15 -6.12 -3.10
N LYS A 245 -23.18 -5.76 -3.88
CA LYS A 245 -23.10 -5.62 -5.33
C LYS A 245 -23.23 -4.15 -5.71
N ARG A 246 -22.35 -3.69 -6.61
CA ARG A 246 -22.35 -2.33 -7.11
C ARG A 246 -23.50 -2.15 -8.11
N GLU A 247 -24.28 -1.11 -7.88
CA GLU A 247 -25.36 -0.65 -8.72
C GLU A 247 -24.84 0.22 -9.87
N SER A 248 -25.67 0.44 -10.89
CA SER A 248 -25.28 1.25 -12.07
C SER A 248 -24.95 2.70 -11.76
N ASN A 249 -25.36 3.21 -10.58
CA ASN A 249 -25.07 4.56 -10.11
C ASN A 249 -23.82 4.63 -9.20
N GLY A 250 -23.08 3.53 -9.05
CA GLY A 250 -21.86 3.47 -8.22
C GLY A 250 -22.12 3.23 -6.73
N SER A 251 -23.37 3.21 -6.27
CA SER A 251 -23.70 2.78 -4.91
C SER A 251 -23.66 1.25 -4.78
N TYR A 252 -23.61 0.74 -3.57
CA TYR A 252 -23.61 -0.68 -3.24
C TYR A 252 -24.88 -1.08 -2.51
N SER A 253 -25.47 -2.21 -2.90
CA SER A 253 -26.59 -2.84 -2.21
C SER A 253 -26.15 -4.17 -1.61
N LEU A 254 -26.70 -4.53 -0.45
CA LEU A 254 -26.39 -5.80 0.19
C LEU A 254 -26.85 -6.94 -0.73
N TRP A 255 -25.93 -7.82 -1.07
CA TRP A 255 -26.16 -8.97 -1.94
C TRP A 255 -26.32 -10.24 -1.11
N GLU A 256 -25.31 -10.58 -0.31
CA GLU A 256 -25.28 -11.79 0.52
C GLU A 256 -24.62 -11.49 1.89
N GLY A 257 -24.99 -12.25 2.92
CA GLY A 257 -24.30 -12.24 4.21
C GLY A 257 -23.71 -13.63 4.45
N HIS A 258 -22.39 -13.77 4.34
CA HIS A 258 -21.71 -15.04 4.47
C HIS A 258 -21.11 -15.25 5.87
N ALA A 259 -21.25 -16.48 6.34
CA ALA A 259 -20.37 -17.12 7.31
C ALA A 259 -20.06 -18.53 6.75
N PRO A 260 -18.84 -19.09 6.94
CA PRO A 260 -18.53 -20.45 6.51
C PRO A 260 -19.40 -21.41 7.27
N PRO A 261 -19.62 -22.63 6.77
CA PRO A 261 -20.88 -23.32 6.97
C PRO A 261 -21.25 -23.53 8.43
N ASP A 262 -20.29 -23.47 9.36
CA ASP A 262 -20.53 -23.49 10.79
C ASP A 262 -19.54 -22.58 11.56
N ALA A 263 -19.45 -21.28 11.23
CA ALA A 263 -18.67 -20.33 12.06
C ALA A 263 -19.08 -20.47 13.54
N GLN A 264 -18.12 -20.63 14.44
CA GLN A 264 -18.39 -20.78 15.87
C GLN A 264 -18.06 -19.49 16.62
N ALA A 265 -18.67 -19.31 17.80
CA ALA A 265 -18.29 -18.22 18.69
C ALA A 265 -16.77 -18.26 18.95
N GLY A 266 -16.11 -17.13 18.71
CA GLY A 266 -14.65 -17.01 18.82
C GLY A 266 -13.86 -17.24 17.54
N ASP A 267 -14.48 -17.60 16.41
CA ASP A 267 -13.80 -17.79 15.12
C ASP A 267 -13.18 -16.52 14.54
N SER A 268 -13.77 -15.36 14.84
CA SER A 268 -13.44 -14.06 14.26
C SER A 268 -13.47 -14.08 12.72
N PHE A 269 -14.51 -14.69 12.13
CA PHE A 269 -14.66 -14.76 10.68
C PHE A 269 -14.81 -13.39 10.04
N GLY A 270 -14.10 -13.13 8.93
CA GLY A 270 -14.03 -11.79 8.33
C GLY A 270 -12.86 -10.97 8.86
N TRP A 271 -11.88 -11.60 9.50
CA TRP A 271 -10.66 -10.93 9.96
C TRP A 271 -9.83 -10.39 8.79
N GLY A 272 -9.53 -11.25 7.81
CA GLY A 272 -8.90 -10.91 6.54
C GLY A 272 -9.78 -11.38 5.39
N ILE A 273 -9.86 -10.60 4.31
CA ILE A 273 -10.72 -10.89 3.16
C ILE A 273 -9.93 -10.59 1.89
N GLU A 274 -9.95 -11.50 0.93
CA GLU A 274 -9.48 -11.26 -0.43
C GLU A 274 -10.53 -11.69 -1.44
N LEU A 275 -10.67 -10.90 -2.50
CA LEU A 275 -11.66 -11.09 -3.55
C LEU A 275 -11.00 -10.82 -4.91
N GLU A 276 -10.91 -11.85 -5.76
CA GLU A 276 -10.42 -11.70 -7.13
C GLU A 276 -11.18 -12.64 -8.08
N GLY A 277 -11.76 -12.03 -9.11
CA GLY A 277 -12.57 -12.64 -10.16
C GLY A 277 -13.73 -13.44 -9.59
N SER A 278 -13.48 -14.74 -9.42
CA SER A 278 -14.46 -15.71 -8.96
C SER A 278 -14.12 -16.36 -7.62
N ALA A 279 -13.04 -15.91 -6.98
CA ALA A 279 -12.57 -16.41 -5.70
C ALA A 279 -12.75 -15.35 -4.61
N LEU A 280 -13.37 -15.77 -3.50
CA LEU A 280 -13.48 -15.02 -2.25
C LEU A 280 -12.83 -15.89 -1.17
N VAL A 281 -11.79 -15.40 -0.53
CA VAL A 281 -11.17 -16.06 0.61
C VAL A 281 -11.30 -15.19 1.84
N VAL A 282 -11.60 -15.83 2.97
CA VAL A 282 -11.86 -15.13 4.22
C VAL A 282 -11.19 -15.88 5.37
N ALA A 283 -10.44 -15.15 6.19
CA ALA A 283 -9.77 -15.68 7.36
C ALA A 283 -10.65 -15.66 8.62
N SER A 284 -10.38 -16.65 9.47
CA SER A 284 -10.85 -16.79 10.84
C SER A 284 -9.63 -17.05 11.72
N ILE A 285 -9.16 -16.04 12.45
CA ILE A 285 -7.96 -16.16 13.29
C ILE A 285 -8.21 -16.90 14.62
N GLN A 286 -9.48 -17.11 15.00
CA GLN A 286 -9.89 -17.84 16.20
C GLN A 286 -9.38 -17.26 17.55
N ARG A 287 -9.33 -15.92 17.64
CA ARG A 287 -8.67 -15.18 18.73
C ARG A 287 -9.26 -15.47 20.12
N ALA A 288 -10.58 -15.59 20.22
CA ALA A 288 -11.24 -15.72 21.53
C ALA A 288 -11.37 -17.18 22.01
N SER A 289 -11.29 -18.15 21.09
CA SER A 289 -11.45 -19.58 21.41
C SER A 289 -10.12 -20.29 21.67
N GLY A 290 -8.98 -19.64 21.40
CA GLY A 290 -7.68 -20.30 21.43
C GLY A 290 -7.56 -21.39 20.36
N GLY A 291 -8.31 -21.27 19.26
CA GLY A 291 -8.22 -22.18 18.13
C GLY A 291 -6.99 -21.91 17.25
N SER A 292 -6.73 -22.82 16.31
CA SER A 292 -5.73 -22.61 15.27
C SER A 292 -6.41 -21.97 14.06
N GLY A 293 -5.92 -20.82 13.61
CA GLY A 293 -6.57 -20.03 12.55
C GLY A 293 -6.82 -20.81 11.24
N LYS A 294 -7.82 -20.39 10.46
CA LYS A 294 -8.25 -21.07 9.22
C LYS A 294 -8.63 -20.04 8.15
N VAL A 295 -8.54 -20.44 6.89
CA VAL A 295 -9.03 -19.68 5.73
C VAL A 295 -10.14 -20.46 5.06
N SER A 296 -11.25 -19.80 4.76
CA SER A 296 -12.39 -20.33 4.01
C SER A 296 -12.39 -19.78 2.60
N TYR A 297 -12.68 -20.63 1.62
CA TYR A 297 -12.73 -20.31 0.21
C TYR A 297 -14.14 -20.49 -0.34
N TYR A 298 -14.60 -19.47 -1.06
CA TYR A 298 -15.86 -19.41 -1.76
C TYR A 298 -15.63 -19.16 -3.25
N GLN A 299 -16.48 -19.79 -4.06
CA GLN A 299 -16.44 -19.67 -5.50
C GLN A 299 -17.71 -18.99 -6.00
N LYS A 300 -17.54 -18.03 -6.90
CA LYS A 300 -18.64 -17.34 -7.58
C LYS A 300 -19.29 -18.26 -8.61
N ASN A 301 -20.61 -18.32 -8.57
CA ASN A 301 -21.45 -19.04 -9.52
C ASN A 301 -21.83 -18.16 -10.73
N PRO A 302 -22.28 -18.76 -11.85
CA PRO A 302 -22.71 -18.00 -13.04
C PRO A 302 -23.90 -17.05 -12.82
N ASP A 303 -24.67 -17.25 -11.75
CA ASP A 303 -25.81 -16.42 -11.35
C ASP A 303 -25.42 -15.33 -10.34
N ASP A 304 -24.12 -15.05 -10.19
CA ASP A 304 -23.54 -14.08 -9.26
C ASP A 304 -23.73 -14.42 -7.76
N THR A 305 -24.17 -15.63 -7.41
CA THR A 305 -24.16 -16.12 -6.02
C THR A 305 -22.81 -16.71 -5.65
N TRP A 306 -22.53 -16.88 -4.35
CA TRP A 306 -21.27 -17.44 -3.87
C TRP A 306 -21.47 -18.72 -3.06
N SER A 307 -20.70 -19.76 -3.39
CA SER A 307 -20.77 -21.07 -2.72
C SER A 307 -19.50 -21.37 -1.96
N PHE A 308 -19.65 -21.79 -0.70
CA PHE A 308 -18.54 -22.31 0.09
C PHE A 308 -17.98 -23.57 -0.57
N VAL A 309 -16.65 -23.62 -0.72
CA VAL A 309 -15.94 -24.74 -1.32
C VAL A 309 -15.19 -25.55 -0.26
N SER A 310 -14.36 -24.88 0.54
CA SER A 310 -13.48 -25.55 1.50
C SER A 310 -12.96 -24.58 2.56
N SER A 311 -12.47 -25.14 3.67
CA SER A 311 -11.59 -24.42 4.61
C SER A 311 -10.28 -25.18 4.74
N PHE A 312 -9.19 -24.45 4.96
CA PHE A 312 -7.85 -25.02 5.12
C PHE A 312 -7.02 -24.20 6.13
N SER A 313 -5.92 -24.80 6.57
CA SER A 313 -4.93 -24.22 7.48
C SER A 313 -3.54 -24.75 7.17
N ALA A 314 -2.50 -24.13 7.71
CA ALA A 314 -1.13 -24.65 7.59
C ALA A 314 -1.00 -26.09 8.12
N ASP A 315 -0.13 -26.87 7.48
CA ASP A 315 0.11 -28.28 7.84
C ASP A 315 0.63 -28.45 9.28
N ASP A 316 1.35 -27.44 9.78
CA ASP A 316 1.92 -27.37 11.12
C ASP A 316 1.22 -26.34 12.02
N ASN A 317 0.01 -25.89 11.64
CA ASN A 317 -0.76 -24.87 12.35
C ASN A 317 -1.07 -25.28 13.80
N GLN A 318 -0.70 -24.42 14.75
CA GLN A 318 -0.96 -24.60 16.17
C GLN A 318 -1.95 -23.55 16.70
N SER A 319 -2.48 -23.86 17.89
CA SER A 319 -3.33 -22.93 18.63
C SER A 319 -2.54 -21.67 18.93
N GLY A 320 -3.09 -20.51 18.56
CA GLY A 320 -2.46 -19.23 18.81
C GLY A 320 -1.47 -18.76 17.74
N ASP A 321 -1.17 -19.54 16.69
CA ASP A 321 -0.27 -19.13 15.59
C ASP A 321 -0.80 -17.94 14.77
N GLU A 322 -2.09 -17.61 14.92
CA GLU A 322 -2.80 -16.57 14.18
C GLU A 322 -2.73 -16.77 12.65
N PHE A 323 -2.76 -18.02 12.17
CA PHE A 323 -2.86 -18.31 10.73
C PHE A 323 -4.08 -17.62 10.10
N GLY A 324 -3.86 -16.81 9.07
CA GLY A 324 -4.89 -15.95 8.48
C GLY A 324 -4.90 -14.53 9.04
N HIS A 325 -3.85 -14.13 9.78
CA HIS A 325 -3.71 -12.76 10.29
C HIS A 325 -3.77 -11.72 9.19
N ASP A 326 -3.10 -11.98 8.07
CA ASP A 326 -3.17 -11.19 6.84
C ASP A 326 -3.15 -12.13 5.62
N LEU A 327 -3.73 -11.67 4.51
CA LEU A 327 -3.91 -12.45 3.28
C LEU A 327 -3.45 -11.63 2.08
N ALA A 328 -2.91 -12.30 1.06
CA ALA A 328 -2.73 -11.70 -0.26
C ALA A 328 -3.03 -12.73 -1.34
N LEU A 329 -3.92 -12.37 -2.29
CA LEU A 329 -4.36 -13.22 -3.38
C LEU A 329 -3.90 -12.64 -4.72
N SER A 330 -3.37 -13.49 -5.60
CA SER A 330 -3.04 -13.14 -6.98
C SER A 330 -3.21 -14.35 -7.89
N GLY A 331 -4.29 -14.35 -8.67
CA GLY A 331 -4.71 -15.47 -9.49
C GLY A 331 -4.93 -16.73 -8.66
N ASN A 332 -4.08 -17.73 -8.90
CA ASN A 332 -4.14 -19.03 -8.21
C ASN A 332 -3.19 -19.11 -7.02
N LEU A 333 -2.58 -18.00 -6.59
CA LEU A 333 -1.63 -17.96 -5.49
C LEU A 333 -2.22 -17.20 -4.31
N LEU A 334 -2.17 -17.79 -3.12
CA LEU A 334 -2.58 -17.16 -1.88
C LEU A 334 -1.40 -17.20 -0.89
N LEU A 335 -1.05 -16.05 -0.34
CA LEU A 335 -0.09 -15.90 0.73
C LEU A 335 -0.84 -15.62 2.03
N VAL A 336 -0.51 -16.37 3.08
CA VAL A 336 -1.20 -16.30 4.38
C VAL A 336 -0.18 -16.06 5.50
N GLY A 337 -0.39 -15.01 6.28
CA GLY A 337 0.42 -14.68 7.44
C GLY A 337 0.04 -15.45 8.71
N ALA A 338 1.03 -15.76 9.55
CA ALA A 338 0.88 -16.37 10.88
C ALA A 338 1.96 -15.82 11.83
N PRO A 339 1.82 -14.57 12.31
CA PRO A 339 2.87 -13.85 13.03
C PRO A 339 3.23 -14.44 14.40
N GLN A 340 2.36 -15.26 14.99
CA GLN A 340 2.63 -15.90 16.28
C GLN A 340 3.18 -17.32 16.14
N ALA A 341 3.37 -17.82 14.92
CA ALA A 341 3.91 -19.16 14.71
C ALA A 341 5.34 -19.30 15.27
N ASP A 342 5.62 -20.42 15.90
CA ASP A 342 6.93 -20.73 16.48
C ASP A 342 7.91 -21.32 15.44
N ALA A 343 8.14 -20.60 14.33
CA ALA A 343 8.90 -21.13 13.19
C ALA A 343 10.40 -21.36 13.50
N LEU A 344 11.09 -20.37 14.07
CA LEU A 344 12.51 -20.43 14.46
C LEU A 344 12.75 -20.10 15.95
N GLY A 345 11.71 -19.62 16.63
CA GLY A 345 11.70 -19.24 18.04
C GLY A 345 10.28 -18.82 18.42
N SER A 346 10.05 -18.58 19.72
CA SER A 346 8.73 -18.21 20.22
C SER A 346 8.20 -16.97 19.49
N ASN A 347 7.03 -17.09 18.87
CA ASN A 347 6.37 -16.09 18.05
C ASN A 347 7.27 -15.38 17.03
N SER A 348 8.27 -16.11 16.49
CA SER A 348 9.12 -15.61 15.41
C SER A 348 8.32 -15.35 14.13
N GLY A 349 7.24 -16.09 13.94
CA GLY A 349 6.26 -15.93 12.87
C GLY A 349 6.57 -16.78 11.63
N ALA A 350 5.55 -16.99 10.80
CA ALA A 350 5.62 -17.69 9.52
C ALA A 350 4.69 -17.06 8.49
N ALA A 351 4.95 -17.34 7.22
CA ALA A 351 3.97 -17.13 6.16
C ALA A 351 3.88 -18.38 5.27
N TYR A 352 2.72 -18.62 4.67
CA TYR A 352 2.45 -19.84 3.94
C TYR A 352 1.88 -19.51 2.57
N LEU A 353 2.48 -20.09 1.54
CA LEU A 353 2.00 -20.01 0.16
C LEU A 353 1.13 -21.21 -0.16
N TYR A 354 -0.02 -20.91 -0.75
CA TYR A 354 -0.98 -21.88 -1.25
C TYR A 354 -1.19 -21.68 -2.74
N GLU A 355 -1.37 -22.79 -3.45
CA GLU A 355 -1.72 -22.80 -4.86
C GLU A 355 -3.09 -23.43 -5.05
N LEU A 356 -3.91 -22.80 -5.88
CA LEU A 356 -5.23 -23.29 -6.26
C LEU A 356 -5.11 -24.24 -7.45
N ASN A 357 -5.41 -25.51 -7.21
CA ASN A 357 -5.46 -26.56 -8.22
C ASN A 357 -6.91 -27.02 -8.41
N GLY A 358 -7.57 -26.48 -9.44
CA GLY A 358 -9.00 -26.69 -9.64
C GLY A 358 -9.81 -25.96 -8.58
N SER A 359 -10.34 -26.69 -7.59
CA SER A 359 -11.11 -26.15 -6.46
C SER A 359 -10.44 -26.40 -5.10
N THR A 360 -9.16 -26.81 -5.09
CA THR A 360 -8.45 -27.18 -3.87
C THR A 360 -7.21 -26.31 -3.71
N TRP A 361 -7.15 -25.60 -2.60
CA TRP A 361 -5.94 -24.92 -2.14
C TRP A 361 -5.00 -25.92 -1.48
N THR A 362 -3.76 -25.97 -1.93
CA THR A 362 -2.71 -26.83 -1.35
C THR A 362 -1.53 -25.99 -0.91
N GLN A 363 -1.00 -26.25 0.29
CA GLN A 363 0.19 -25.57 0.80
C GLN A 363 1.38 -25.91 -0.11
N ALA A 364 1.87 -24.93 -0.86
CA ALA A 364 3.01 -25.07 -1.76
C ALA A 364 4.33 -24.91 -0.98
N GLN A 365 4.39 -23.95 -0.06
CA GLN A 365 5.61 -23.67 0.68
C GLN A 365 5.33 -22.93 2.01
N LYS A 366 6.08 -23.26 3.06
CA LYS A 366 6.24 -22.41 4.25
C LYS A 366 7.42 -21.46 4.03
N LEU A 367 7.18 -20.16 4.16
CA LEU A 367 8.19 -19.11 4.14
C LEU A 367 8.60 -18.82 5.59
N ALA A 368 9.89 -18.97 5.86
CA ALA A 368 10.54 -18.56 7.10
C ALA A 368 12.00 -18.20 6.78
N PRO A 369 12.39 -16.91 6.84
CA PRO A 369 13.77 -16.51 6.59
C PRO A 369 14.69 -17.06 7.67
N SER A 370 15.97 -17.32 7.32
CA SER A 370 16.89 -18.08 8.18
C SER A 370 17.34 -17.36 9.47
N SER A 371 16.99 -16.08 9.63
CA SER A 371 17.50 -15.20 10.67
C SER A 371 16.41 -14.56 11.52
N LEU A 372 15.24 -15.20 11.68
CA LEU A 372 14.21 -14.67 12.59
C LEU A 372 14.64 -14.83 14.06
N SER A 373 14.44 -13.77 14.83
CA SER A 373 14.53 -13.76 16.29
C SER A 373 13.18 -14.10 16.94
N VAL A 374 13.20 -14.35 18.24
CA VAL A 374 12.00 -14.44 19.08
C VAL A 374 11.21 -13.13 18.95
N ASP A 375 9.89 -13.24 18.82
CA ASP A 375 8.95 -12.12 18.72
C ASP A 375 9.10 -11.18 17.51
N ASP A 376 9.84 -11.57 16.46
CA ASP A 376 9.96 -10.79 15.21
C ASP A 376 8.61 -10.58 14.48
N LYS A 377 7.63 -11.45 14.74
CA LYS A 377 6.29 -11.45 14.13
C LYS A 377 6.31 -11.49 12.59
N PHE A 378 7.15 -12.33 12.00
CA PHE A 378 7.16 -12.54 10.56
C PHE A 378 5.81 -13.08 10.06
N GLY A 379 5.27 -12.49 8.99
CA GLY A 379 3.92 -12.81 8.53
C GLY A 379 2.84 -11.92 9.15
N TYR A 380 3.22 -10.82 9.81
CA TYR A 380 2.27 -9.83 10.31
C TYR A 380 1.50 -9.15 9.18
N SER A 381 2.21 -8.80 8.11
CA SER A 381 1.64 -8.27 6.88
C SER A 381 2.19 -9.04 5.69
N VAL A 382 1.40 -9.21 4.64
CA VAL A 382 1.78 -9.92 3.43
C VAL A 382 1.27 -9.20 2.18
N ALA A 383 2.07 -9.24 1.11
CA ALA A 383 1.64 -8.73 -0.20
C ALA A 383 2.20 -9.59 -1.33
N LEU A 384 1.49 -9.62 -2.46
CA LEU A 384 1.91 -10.32 -3.67
C LEU A 384 1.95 -9.35 -4.84
N SER A 385 2.99 -9.46 -5.67
CA SER A 385 3.03 -8.81 -6.98
C SER A 385 3.79 -9.66 -7.97
N SER A 386 3.13 -10.06 -9.06
CA SER A 386 3.75 -10.85 -10.13
C SER A 386 4.41 -12.13 -9.61
N ASN A 387 5.74 -12.22 -9.66
CA ASN A 387 6.55 -13.34 -9.16
C ASN A 387 7.18 -13.06 -7.78
N LEU A 388 6.71 -12.03 -7.07
CA LEU A 388 7.25 -11.58 -5.80
C LEU A 388 6.22 -11.71 -4.67
N ALA A 389 6.72 -12.08 -3.51
CA ALA A 389 5.99 -12.15 -2.25
C ALA A 389 6.74 -11.30 -1.22
N PHE A 390 6.01 -10.45 -0.53
CA PHE A 390 6.52 -9.56 0.51
C PHE A 390 5.94 -10.00 1.83
N VAL A 391 6.79 -10.13 2.83
CA VAL A 391 6.37 -10.54 4.17
C VAL A 391 6.97 -9.60 5.21
N GLY A 392 6.12 -8.93 5.95
CA GLY A 392 6.49 -8.04 7.04
C GLY A 392 6.80 -8.82 8.33
N ALA A 393 7.88 -8.43 8.99
CA ALA A 393 8.18 -8.76 10.37
C ALA A 393 8.19 -7.44 11.14
N VAL A 394 7.07 -7.09 11.77
CA VAL A 394 6.85 -5.74 12.34
C VAL A 394 7.77 -5.42 13.52
N ASN A 395 8.23 -6.47 14.22
CA ASN A 395 9.24 -6.39 15.27
C ASN A 395 10.59 -6.91 14.80
N GLY A 396 10.76 -7.16 13.51
CA GLY A 396 11.99 -7.74 12.97
C GLY A 396 13.21 -6.87 13.29
N ASP A 397 14.26 -7.53 13.77
CA ASP A 397 15.57 -6.90 13.93
C ASP A 397 16.16 -6.58 12.54
N SER A 398 16.27 -5.29 12.22
CA SER A 398 16.89 -4.85 10.96
C SER A 398 18.09 -3.94 11.21
N ASN A 399 17.92 -2.62 11.14
CA ASN A 399 19.02 -1.68 11.35
C ASN A 399 19.33 -1.47 12.85
N THR A 400 18.31 -1.65 13.69
CA THR A 400 18.38 -1.77 15.16
C THR A 400 17.28 -2.74 15.62
N SER A 401 17.30 -3.14 16.89
CA SER A 401 16.29 -4.08 17.40
C SER A 401 14.86 -3.53 17.27
N ASN A 402 13.91 -4.41 16.95
CA ASN A 402 12.48 -4.08 16.79
C ASN A 402 12.21 -2.88 15.86
N THR A 403 12.99 -2.72 14.80
CA THR A 403 12.74 -1.65 13.81
C THR A 403 11.62 -2.01 12.85
N GLY A 404 11.36 -3.30 12.66
CA GLY A 404 10.53 -3.82 11.59
C GLY A 404 11.32 -3.99 10.30
N CYS A 405 10.92 -4.95 9.48
CA CYS A 405 11.50 -5.15 8.14
C CYS A 405 10.53 -5.90 7.22
N VAL A 406 10.81 -5.82 5.92
CA VAL A 406 10.13 -6.61 4.88
C VAL A 406 11.12 -7.59 4.29
N TYR A 407 10.75 -8.86 4.23
CA TYR A 407 11.46 -9.87 3.45
C TYR A 407 10.79 -10.03 2.09
N VAL A 408 11.61 -10.12 1.04
CA VAL A 408 11.16 -10.28 -0.33
C VAL A 408 11.54 -11.67 -0.81
N PHE A 409 10.56 -12.41 -1.29
CA PHE A 409 10.72 -13.73 -1.88
C PHE A 409 10.40 -13.66 -3.37
N GLU A 410 11.20 -14.34 -4.19
CA GLU A 410 10.97 -14.47 -5.62
C GLU A 410 10.68 -15.92 -5.99
N ASN A 411 9.67 -16.12 -6.84
CA ASN A 411 9.34 -17.43 -7.36
C ASN A 411 10.37 -17.85 -8.42
N THR A 412 11.08 -18.95 -8.16
CA THR A 412 12.09 -19.51 -9.05
C THR A 412 11.75 -20.95 -9.43
N LEU A 413 12.54 -21.56 -10.32
CA LEU A 413 12.40 -22.99 -10.63
C LEU A 413 12.65 -23.90 -9.42
N ALA A 414 13.32 -23.40 -8.36
CA ALA A 414 13.58 -24.13 -7.12
C ALA A 414 12.52 -23.87 -6.03
N GLY A 415 11.46 -23.10 -6.35
CA GLY A 415 10.48 -22.60 -5.39
C GLY A 415 10.75 -21.14 -5.02
N TRP A 416 10.11 -20.68 -3.94
CA TRP A 416 10.22 -19.31 -3.46
C TRP A 416 11.48 -19.13 -2.63
N LEU A 417 12.35 -18.22 -3.05
CA LEU A 417 13.63 -17.94 -2.40
C LEU A 417 13.64 -16.51 -1.88
N GLU A 418 14.16 -16.32 -0.67
CA GLU A 418 14.43 -14.98 -0.14
C GLU A 418 15.50 -14.31 -1.01
N VAL A 419 15.17 -13.15 -1.58
CA VAL A 419 16.07 -12.39 -2.48
C VAL A 419 16.47 -11.04 -1.90
N ALA A 420 15.71 -10.50 -0.95
CA ALA A 420 16.03 -9.23 -0.31
C ALA A 420 15.41 -9.09 1.08
N LYS A 421 16.00 -8.19 1.88
CA LYS A 421 15.44 -7.66 3.12
C LYS A 421 15.46 -6.13 3.06
N ILE A 422 14.29 -5.51 3.24
CA ILE A 422 14.09 -4.07 3.21
C ILE A 422 13.97 -3.58 4.66
N SER A 423 14.84 -2.64 5.03
CA SER A 423 14.82 -1.97 6.33
C SER A 423 14.12 -0.61 6.23
N PRO A 424 13.58 -0.09 7.34
CA PRO A 424 13.16 1.31 7.39
C PRO A 424 14.35 2.24 7.14
N PRO A 425 14.13 3.42 6.52
CA PRO A 425 15.19 4.40 6.29
C PRO A 425 15.74 4.94 7.61
N GLN A 426 14.87 5.08 8.61
CA GLN A 426 15.18 5.59 9.93
C GLN A 426 15.48 4.44 10.90
N LYS A 427 16.51 4.62 11.74
CA LYS A 427 16.95 3.64 12.74
C LYS A 427 16.25 3.87 14.08
N VAL A 428 14.92 3.78 14.07
CA VAL A 428 14.06 4.00 15.24
C VAL A 428 13.36 2.69 15.60
N ALA A 429 13.53 2.23 16.85
CA ALA A 429 12.83 1.06 17.35
C ALA A 429 11.33 1.35 17.50
N ASP A 430 10.51 0.31 17.44
CA ASP A 430 9.08 0.35 17.71
C ASP A 430 8.29 1.29 16.77
N GLN A 431 8.82 1.57 15.57
CA GLN A 431 8.14 2.41 14.56
C GLN A 431 7.05 1.66 13.78
N LEU A 432 6.85 0.37 14.08
CA LEU A 432 5.95 -0.57 13.41
C LEU A 432 6.12 -0.58 11.88
N PHE A 433 7.36 -0.49 11.39
CA PHE A 433 7.63 -0.62 9.96
C PHE A 433 7.19 -2.00 9.47
N ALA A 434 6.55 -2.03 8.30
CA ALA A 434 5.90 -3.21 7.75
C ALA A 434 4.65 -3.67 8.53
N SER A 435 3.96 -2.76 9.22
CA SER A 435 2.61 -3.05 9.73
C SER A 435 1.63 -3.35 8.60
N ASN A 436 1.85 -2.75 7.42
CA ASN A 436 1.04 -2.91 6.22
C ASN A 436 1.93 -2.92 5.00
N LEU A 437 1.56 -3.76 4.04
CA LEU A 437 2.24 -3.88 2.75
C LEU A 437 1.20 -3.86 1.65
N GLU A 438 1.52 -3.15 0.58
CA GLU A 438 0.77 -3.22 -0.67
C GLU A 438 1.79 -3.24 -1.81
N ALA A 439 1.61 -4.16 -2.76
CA ALA A 439 2.56 -4.35 -3.85
C ALA A 439 1.84 -4.28 -5.20
N TYR A 440 2.44 -3.57 -6.14
CA TYR A 440 1.93 -3.48 -7.50
C TYR A 440 3.10 -3.40 -8.48
N GLU A 441 3.18 -4.38 -9.38
CA GLU A 441 4.30 -4.54 -10.31
C GLU A 441 5.66 -4.48 -9.58
N ASP A 442 6.47 -3.46 -9.88
CA ASP A 442 7.78 -3.20 -9.29
C ASP A 442 7.73 -2.29 -8.06
N LEU A 443 6.54 -1.90 -7.59
CA LEU A 443 6.33 -1.01 -6.45
C LEU A 443 5.92 -1.77 -5.19
N LEU A 444 6.38 -1.27 -4.05
CA LEU A 444 5.98 -1.70 -2.72
C LEU A 444 5.73 -0.49 -1.83
N LEU A 445 4.52 -0.37 -1.31
CA LEU A 445 4.16 0.56 -0.24
C LEU A 445 4.33 -0.14 1.11
N VAL A 446 4.95 0.54 2.06
CA VAL A 446 5.19 0.03 3.43
C VAL A 446 4.71 1.04 4.45
N GLY A 447 3.82 0.62 5.35
CA GLY A 447 3.37 1.43 6.48
C GLY A 447 4.31 1.37 7.68
N ALA A 448 4.42 2.49 8.40
CA ALA A 448 5.11 2.62 9.69
C ALA A 448 4.34 3.60 10.60
N PRO A 449 3.20 3.18 11.18
CA PRO A 449 2.24 4.07 11.84
C PRO A 449 2.75 4.69 13.14
N GLN A 450 3.84 4.17 13.72
CA GLN A 450 4.45 4.73 14.93
C GLN A 450 5.75 5.48 14.65
N GLN A 451 6.08 5.70 13.37
CA GLN A 451 7.20 6.55 13.02
C GLN A 451 6.81 8.03 13.13
N GLY A 452 7.63 8.81 13.84
CA GLY A 452 7.35 10.24 14.05
C GLY A 452 6.17 10.47 14.98
N GLU A 453 5.49 11.62 14.86
CA GLU A 453 4.28 11.92 15.64
C GLU A 453 3.02 11.27 15.05
N ASP A 454 2.97 11.09 13.72
CA ASP A 454 1.73 10.81 12.99
C ASP A 454 1.80 9.60 12.05
N GLY A 455 2.94 8.90 11.99
CA GLY A 455 3.15 7.74 11.13
C GLY A 455 3.61 8.09 9.71
N PHE A 456 4.23 7.11 9.04
CA PHE A 456 4.78 7.25 7.69
C PHE A 456 4.30 6.14 6.75
N GLY A 457 4.17 6.50 5.47
CA GLY A 457 4.14 5.57 4.35
C GLY A 457 5.42 5.66 3.53
N TYR A 458 6.00 4.53 3.12
CA TYR A 458 7.22 4.48 2.31
C TYR A 458 6.96 3.75 1.01
N LEU A 459 7.32 4.36 -0.12
CA LEU A 459 7.22 3.77 -1.45
C LEU A 459 8.60 3.34 -1.94
N TYR A 460 8.74 2.05 -2.19
CA TYR A 460 9.93 1.43 -2.76
C TYR A 460 9.67 0.97 -4.19
N ARG A 461 10.71 0.97 -5.02
CA ARG A 461 10.71 0.40 -6.37
C ARG A 461 11.85 -0.60 -6.54
N LYS A 462 11.59 -1.72 -7.23
CA LYS A 462 12.61 -2.69 -7.63
C LYS A 462 13.51 -2.07 -8.70
N ASP A 463 14.82 -2.10 -8.47
CA ASP A 463 15.80 -1.54 -9.41
C ASP A 463 16.11 -2.54 -10.53
N GLY A 464 15.36 -2.43 -11.63
CA GLY A 464 15.54 -3.24 -12.84
C GLY A 464 15.48 -4.75 -12.56
N SER A 465 16.50 -5.48 -13.01
CA SER A 465 16.62 -6.93 -12.77
C SER A 465 17.36 -7.29 -11.48
N SER A 466 17.69 -6.32 -10.62
CA SER A 466 18.39 -6.58 -9.37
C SER A 466 17.43 -7.02 -8.26
N SER A 467 17.98 -7.52 -7.14
CA SER A 467 17.23 -7.72 -5.91
C SER A 467 17.16 -6.47 -5.03
N PHE A 468 17.68 -5.33 -5.50
CA PHE A 468 17.67 -4.09 -4.74
C PHE A 468 16.33 -3.36 -4.87
N TRP A 469 15.86 -2.86 -3.72
CA TRP A 469 14.67 -2.04 -3.60
C TRP A 469 15.07 -0.64 -3.17
N LYS A 470 14.81 0.34 -4.02
CA LYS A 470 15.15 1.74 -3.79
C LYS A 470 13.95 2.47 -3.21
N LEU A 471 14.15 3.18 -2.11
CA LEU A 471 13.16 4.15 -1.62
C LEU A 471 13.04 5.27 -2.65
N ILE A 472 11.83 5.48 -3.17
CA ILE A 472 11.57 6.52 -4.18
C ILE A 472 10.68 7.64 -3.64
N SER A 473 9.90 7.39 -2.59
CA SER A 473 9.11 8.43 -1.92
C SER A 473 8.79 8.02 -0.49
N SER A 474 8.54 9.00 0.37
CA SER A 474 7.85 8.81 1.64
C SER A 474 6.70 9.79 1.76
N LEU A 475 5.68 9.41 2.50
CA LEU A 475 4.54 10.24 2.85
C LEU A 475 4.52 10.36 4.37
N ASP A 476 4.71 11.59 4.85
CA ASP A 476 4.39 11.94 6.23
C ASP A 476 2.89 12.19 6.31
N CYS A 477 2.18 11.44 7.15
CA CYS A 477 0.72 11.47 7.21
C CYS A 477 0.14 12.80 7.72
N LYS A 478 0.99 13.76 8.14
CA LYS A 478 0.57 15.10 8.56
C LYS A 478 0.66 16.19 7.48
N ALA A 479 1.23 15.90 6.30
CA ALA A 479 1.77 16.92 5.40
C ALA A 479 0.85 17.33 4.22
#